data_AF-A0A034WM56-F1
#
_entry.id   AF-A0A034WM56-F1
#
_cell.length_a   1.000
_cell.length_b   1.000
_cell.length_c   1.000
_cell.angle_alpha   90.00
_cell.angle_beta   90.00
_cell.angle_gamma   90.00
#
_symmetry.space_group_name_H-M   'P 1'
#
loop_
_entity.id
_entity.type
_entity.pdbx_description
1 polymer ?
#
loop_
_entity_poly.entity_id
_entity_poly.type
_entity_poly.pdbx_seq_one_letter_code
_entity_poly.pdbx_strand_id
1 'polypeptide(L)'
;MEAYRTFFKTRKWTLKVIIHFIDLACCNAWMEYRNFCREIRMPPKAIHDLLSFRLALAEALVADQTNTSVEWCSGSESGDVDLTPPSERYRPADQPCPEKRLDGINHWPEESGLKSARMCRRKECKSRTRTRCTKCDVYLCFSKKKNCFTIYHTKK
;
A
#
# COMPACT_ATOMS: atom_id res chain seq x y z
N MET A 1 -16.84 -9.90 -23.31
CA MET A 1 -16.92 -9.60 -21.86
C MET A 1 -15.58 -9.01 -21.46
N GLU A 2 -15.47 -7.69 -21.39
CA GLU A 2 -14.22 -7.01 -21.06
C GLU A 2 -14.00 -7.07 -19.53
N ALA A 3 -13.06 -7.89 -19.08
CA ALA A 3 -12.76 -8.01 -17.65
C ALA A 3 -11.81 -6.89 -17.20
N TYR A 4 -12.09 -6.29 -16.03
CA TYR A 4 -11.23 -5.31 -15.33
C TYR A 4 -10.93 -4.00 -16.10
N ARG A 5 -11.89 -3.44 -16.84
CA ARG A 5 -11.69 -2.13 -17.49
C ARG A 5 -11.59 -1.01 -16.46
N THR A 6 -10.60 -0.13 -16.60
CA THR A 6 -10.48 1.07 -15.75
C THR A 6 -11.47 2.13 -16.24
N PHE A 7 -12.55 2.36 -15.47
CA PHE A 7 -13.56 3.36 -15.83
C PHE A 7 -13.15 4.75 -15.37
N PHE A 8 -13.07 5.69 -16.31
CA PHE A 8 -12.70 7.08 -16.01
C PHE A 8 -13.63 8.06 -16.71
N LYS A 9 -14.37 8.86 -15.93
CA LYS A 9 -15.35 9.81 -16.45
C LYS A 9 -14.67 11.14 -16.80
N THR A 10 -14.30 11.32 -18.07
CA THR A 10 -13.73 12.57 -18.58
C THR A 10 -14.26 12.92 -19.97
N ARG A 11 -14.31 14.22 -20.29
CA ARG A 11 -14.57 14.71 -21.66
C ARG A 11 -13.29 14.82 -22.49
N LYS A 12 -12.12 14.86 -21.86
CA LYS A 12 -10.82 14.99 -22.54
C LYS A 12 -10.44 13.64 -23.15
N TRP A 13 -10.44 13.53 -24.48
CA TRP A 13 -10.18 12.28 -25.19
C TRP A 13 -8.76 11.75 -24.95
N THR A 14 -7.78 12.65 -24.80
CA THR A 14 -6.37 12.30 -24.55
C THR A 14 -6.21 11.47 -23.29
N LEU A 15 -6.89 11.84 -22.20
CA LEU A 15 -6.86 11.08 -20.95
C LEU A 15 -7.49 9.69 -21.11
N LYS A 16 -8.55 9.55 -21.90
CA LYS A 16 -9.14 8.22 -22.19
C LYS A 16 -8.15 7.31 -22.91
N VAL A 17 -7.41 7.87 -23.87
CA VAL A 17 -6.40 7.15 -24.64
C VAL A 17 -5.22 6.74 -23.75
N ILE A 18 -4.71 7.65 -22.92
CA ILE A 18 -3.62 7.35 -21.98
C ILE A 18 -4.00 6.22 -21.03
N ILE A 19 -5.19 6.28 -20.43
CA ILE A 19 -5.68 5.23 -19.51
C ILE A 19 -5.81 3.89 -20.24
N HIS A 20 -6.26 3.90 -21.50
CA HIS A 20 -6.33 2.70 -22.31
C HIS A 20 -4.95 2.10 -22.58
N PHE A 21 -3.94 2.93 -22.86
CA PHE A 21 -2.56 2.46 -23.02
C PHE A 21 -1.98 1.87 -21.74
N ILE A 22 -2.30 2.43 -20.57
CA ILE A 22 -1.90 1.86 -19.28
C ILE A 22 -2.56 0.49 -19.08
N ASP A 23 -3.87 0.36 -19.32
CA ASP A 23 -4.58 -0.91 -19.23
C ASP A 23 -3.98 -1.96 -20.19
N LEU A 24 -3.64 -1.55 -21.42
CA LEU A 24 -3.00 -2.41 -22.42
C LEU A 24 -1.60 -2.85 -21.97
N ALA A 25 -0.77 -1.93 -21.48
CA ALA A 25 0.55 -2.23 -20.96
C ALA A 25 0.50 -3.22 -19.79
N CYS A 26 -0.43 -3.03 -18.84
CA CYS A 26 -0.65 -3.96 -17.74
C CYS A 26 -1.03 -5.37 -18.20
N CYS A 27 -1.91 -5.47 -19.20
CA CYS A 27 -2.29 -6.77 -19.78
C CYS A 27 -1.12 -7.44 -20.50
N ASN A 28 -0.32 -6.68 -21.27
CA ASN A 28 0.85 -7.20 -21.95
C ASN A 28 1.92 -7.69 -20.95
N ALA A 29 2.19 -6.91 -19.89
CA ALA A 29 3.11 -7.30 -18.83
C ALA A 29 2.67 -8.58 -18.10
N TRP A 30 1.36 -8.75 -17.87
CA TRP A 30 0.83 -9.98 -17.29
C TRP A 30 1.01 -11.20 -18.21
N MET A 31 0.87 -11.03 -19.52
CA MET A 31 1.11 -12.11 -20.49
C MET A 31 2.58 -12.53 -20.49
N GLU A 32 3.50 -11.58 -20.52
CA GLU A 32 4.94 -11.84 -20.41
C GLU A 32 5.31 -12.53 -19.09
N TYR A 33 4.77 -12.05 -17.96
CA TYR A 33 4.93 -12.68 -16.65
C TYR A 33 4.49 -14.15 -16.68
N ARG A 34 3.34 -14.46 -17.29
CA ARG A 34 2.85 -15.84 -17.40
C ARG A 34 3.74 -16.71 -18.28
N ASN A 35 4.28 -16.16 -19.36
CA ASN A 35 5.22 -16.88 -20.23
C ASN A 35 6.50 -17.23 -19.45
N PHE A 36 7.06 -16.25 -18.74
CA PHE A 36 8.24 -16.44 -17.89
C PHE A 36 8.00 -17.49 -16.78
N CYS A 37 6.86 -17.44 -16.09
CA CYS A 37 6.52 -18.45 -15.07
C CYS A 37 6.40 -19.87 -15.65
N ARG A 38 5.92 -19.98 -16.90
CA ARG A 38 5.83 -21.28 -17.59
C ARG A 38 7.21 -21.81 -17.97
N GLU A 39 8.12 -20.96 -18.41
CA GLU A 39 9.49 -21.32 -18.74
C GLU A 39 10.23 -21.87 -17.51
N ILE A 40 10.07 -21.21 -16.35
CA ILE A 40 10.66 -21.63 -15.07
C ILE A 40 9.90 -22.82 -14.43
N ARG A 41 8.84 -23.32 -15.08
CA ARG A 41 7.98 -24.42 -14.60
C ARG A 41 7.42 -24.16 -13.19
N MET A 42 7.01 -22.92 -12.92
CA MET A 42 6.33 -22.61 -11.67
C MET A 42 5.00 -23.37 -11.56
N PRO A 43 4.61 -23.79 -10.35
CA PRO A 43 3.34 -24.46 -10.15
C PRO A 43 2.19 -23.50 -10.50
N PRO A 44 1.13 -23.95 -11.20
CA PRO A 44 0.08 -23.09 -11.72
C PRO A 44 -0.68 -22.34 -10.62
N LYS A 45 -0.70 -22.88 -9.39
CA LYS A 45 -1.31 -22.25 -8.22
C LYS A 45 -0.54 -21.03 -7.71
N ALA A 46 0.75 -20.90 -8.04
CA ALA A 46 1.59 -19.76 -7.67
C ALA A 46 1.59 -18.65 -8.72
N ILE A 47 1.03 -18.90 -9.92
CA ILE A 47 0.95 -17.90 -10.98
C ILE A 47 -0.27 -17.02 -10.72
N HIS A 48 -0.06 -15.72 -10.56
CA HIS A 48 -1.13 -14.76 -10.37
C HIS A 48 -2.09 -14.71 -11.57
N ASP A 49 -3.39 -14.68 -11.27
CA ASP A 49 -4.41 -14.26 -12.22
C ASP A 49 -4.32 -12.74 -12.50
N LEU A 50 -5.04 -12.26 -13.50
CA LEU A 50 -4.92 -10.86 -13.95
C LEU A 50 -5.25 -9.85 -12.84
N LEU A 51 -6.25 -10.15 -11.99
CA LEU A 51 -6.62 -9.27 -10.88
C LEU A 51 -5.53 -9.24 -9.80
N SER A 52 -5.04 -10.40 -9.36
CA SER A 52 -3.99 -10.47 -8.34
C SER A 52 -2.70 -9.80 -8.83
N PHE A 53 -2.36 -9.99 -10.12
CA PHE A 53 -1.23 -9.32 -10.73
C PHE A 53 -1.38 -7.79 -10.72
N ARG A 54 -2.56 -7.27 -11.10
CA ARG A 54 -2.83 -5.82 -11.07
C ARG A 54 -2.75 -5.24 -9.65
N LEU A 55 -3.24 -5.97 -8.66
CA LEU A 55 -3.13 -5.55 -7.24
C LEU A 55 -1.67 -5.51 -6.79
N ALA A 56 -0.88 -6.55 -7.07
CA ALA A 56 0.54 -6.59 -6.74
C ALA A 56 1.33 -5.46 -7.43
N LEU A 57 1.03 -5.19 -8.70
CA LEU A 57 1.62 -4.07 -9.44
C LEU A 57 1.28 -2.72 -8.80
N ALA A 58 0.02 -2.51 -8.41
CA ALA A 58 -0.40 -1.28 -7.74
C ALA A 58 0.30 -1.10 -6.38
N GLU A 59 0.41 -2.17 -5.58
CA GLU A 59 1.14 -2.14 -4.31
C GLU A 59 2.62 -1.79 -4.49
N ALA A 60 3.28 -2.38 -5.50
CA ALA A 60 4.68 -2.10 -5.82
C ALA A 60 4.89 -0.63 -6.22
N LEU A 61 4.04 -0.10 -7.10
CA LEU A 61 4.12 1.29 -7.57
C LEU A 61 3.84 2.31 -6.46
N VAL A 62 2.92 2.00 -5.54
CA VAL A 62 2.61 2.89 -4.41
C VAL A 62 3.69 2.81 -3.33
N ALA A 63 4.29 1.64 -3.09
CA ALA A 63 5.37 1.48 -2.12
C ALA A 63 6.61 2.30 -2.51
N ASP A 64 6.95 2.35 -3.79
CA ASP A 64 8.12 3.09 -4.30
C ASP A 64 7.97 4.61 -4.14
N GLN A 65 6.75 5.13 -4.27
CA GLN A 65 6.45 6.56 -4.06
C GLN A 65 6.66 7.03 -2.62
N THR A 66 6.64 6.12 -1.63
CA THR A 66 6.96 6.50 -0.24
C THR A 66 8.45 6.71 0.02
N ASN A 67 9.31 6.37 -0.94
CA ASN A 67 10.77 6.52 -0.85
C ASN A 67 11.30 7.67 -1.72
N THR A 68 10.50 8.16 -2.66
CA THR A 68 10.86 9.28 -3.53
C THR A 68 9.89 10.43 -3.28
N SER A 69 10.28 11.37 -2.43
CA SER A 69 9.63 12.67 -2.33
C SER A 69 9.86 13.43 -3.65
N VAL A 70 9.06 13.12 -4.67
CA VAL A 70 8.99 13.96 -5.86
C VAL A 70 8.17 15.19 -5.46
N GLU A 71 8.87 16.28 -5.13
CA GLU A 71 8.29 17.62 -5.06
C GLU A 71 7.66 17.94 -6.42
N TRP A 72 6.36 17.68 -6.55
CA TRP A 72 5.58 18.20 -7.66
C TRP A 72 5.18 19.63 -7.32
N CYS A 73 6.04 20.60 -7.65
CA CYS A 73 5.71 22.01 -7.57
C CYS A 73 5.01 22.53 -8.85
N SER A 74 4.06 23.44 -8.61
CA SER A 74 3.46 24.44 -9.51
C SER A 74 2.21 23.98 -10.29
N GLY A 75 1.04 24.58 -10.15
CA GLY A 75 0.60 25.72 -9.34
C GLY A 75 -0.85 26.06 -9.69
N SER A 76 -1.62 26.61 -8.75
CA SER A 76 -2.78 27.48 -9.03
C SER A 76 -3.25 28.14 -7.75
N GLU A 77 -3.08 29.47 -7.72
CA GLU A 77 -3.85 30.52 -7.07
C GLU A 77 -4.61 30.23 -5.76
N SER A 78 -4.12 30.94 -4.73
CA SER A 78 -4.82 31.49 -3.56
C SER A 78 -6.35 31.39 -3.56
N GLY A 79 -6.86 30.55 -2.67
CA GLY A 79 -8.17 30.69 -2.05
C GLY A 79 -8.04 30.26 -0.60
N ASP A 80 -8.28 31.17 0.33
CA ASP A 80 -8.46 30.88 1.75
C ASP A 80 -9.58 29.83 1.89
N VAL A 81 -9.20 28.57 2.10
CA VAL A 81 -10.09 27.52 2.57
C VAL A 81 -9.62 27.13 3.95
N ASP A 82 -10.45 27.49 4.93
CA ASP A 82 -10.37 27.10 6.32
C ASP A 82 -10.19 25.58 6.44
N LEU A 83 -8.94 25.14 6.59
CA LEU A 83 -8.55 23.74 6.78
C LEU A 83 -8.85 23.34 8.22
N THR A 84 -10.13 23.29 8.59
CA THR A 84 -10.53 22.37 9.66
C THR A 84 -10.61 20.98 9.04
N PRO A 85 -9.70 20.05 9.37
CA PRO A 85 -9.83 18.68 8.87
C PRO A 85 -11.14 18.12 9.44
N PRO A 86 -12.09 17.66 8.61
CA PRO A 86 -13.21 16.89 9.10
C PRO A 86 -12.63 15.73 9.89
N SER A 87 -13.18 15.44 11.08
CA SER A 87 -12.72 14.31 11.88
C SER A 87 -13.01 13.02 11.11
N GLU A 88 -12.09 12.63 10.23
CA GLU A 88 -12.14 11.35 9.55
C GLU A 88 -12.09 10.30 10.65
N ARG A 89 -13.16 9.51 10.74
CA ARG A 89 -13.18 8.34 11.62
C ARG A 89 -11.95 7.53 11.25
N TYR A 90 -11.03 7.40 12.19
CA TYR A 90 -9.80 6.63 12.01
C TYR A 90 -10.12 5.29 11.37
N ARG A 91 -9.66 5.10 10.13
CA ARG A 91 -9.65 3.82 9.45
C ARG A 91 -8.29 3.19 9.74
N PRO A 92 -8.23 2.02 10.40
CA PRO A 92 -6.98 1.29 10.52
C PRO A 92 -6.40 1.07 9.12
N ALA A 93 -5.10 1.29 8.94
CA ALA A 93 -4.45 0.98 7.67
C ALA A 93 -4.75 -0.48 7.27
N ASP A 94 -4.96 -0.68 5.97
CA ASP A 94 -5.03 -2.01 5.40
C ASP A 94 -3.73 -2.76 5.68
N GLN A 95 -3.83 -4.08 5.82
CA GLN A 95 -2.68 -4.87 6.21
C GLN A 95 -1.62 -4.76 5.11
N PRO A 96 -0.39 -4.27 5.41
CA PRO A 96 0.63 -4.09 4.39
C PRO A 96 1.00 -5.43 3.77
N CYS A 97 1.35 -5.39 2.47
CA CYS A 97 1.85 -6.54 1.72
C CYS A 97 2.94 -7.29 2.52
N PRO A 98 2.94 -8.65 2.54
CA PRO A 98 3.91 -9.43 3.27
C PRO A 98 5.37 -9.07 2.98
N GLU A 99 5.68 -8.67 1.75
CA GLU A 99 7.04 -8.25 1.34
C GLU A 99 7.47 -6.98 2.07
N LYS A 100 6.66 -5.92 2.00
CA LYS A 100 6.90 -4.65 2.72
C LYS A 100 6.93 -4.83 4.24
N ARG A 101 6.16 -5.79 4.78
CA ARG A 101 6.11 -6.05 6.21
C ARG A 101 7.37 -6.75 6.73
N LEU A 102 7.91 -7.69 5.96
CA LEU A 102 8.96 -8.63 6.36
C LEU A 102 10.36 -8.27 5.85
N ASP A 103 10.50 -7.16 5.12
CA ASP A 103 11.79 -6.73 4.57
C ASP A 103 12.86 -6.37 5.63
N GLY A 104 12.45 -6.13 6.88
CA GLY A 104 13.36 -5.82 7.98
C GLY A 104 14.05 -4.45 7.90
N ILE A 105 13.67 -3.60 6.93
CA ILE A 105 14.35 -2.33 6.64
C ILE A 105 13.37 -1.16 6.87
N ASN A 106 13.83 -0.09 7.53
CA ASN A 106 13.10 1.16 7.75
C ASN A 106 11.77 1.03 8.52
N HIS A 107 11.65 0.06 9.44
CA HIS A 107 10.53 -0.03 10.38
C HIS A 107 10.89 0.65 11.70
N TRP A 108 10.70 1.97 11.78
CA TRP A 108 11.02 2.74 12.98
C TRP A 108 9.79 2.87 13.90
N PRO A 109 9.94 2.67 15.22
CA PRO A 109 8.89 2.94 16.18
C PRO A 109 8.79 4.43 16.47
N GLU A 110 7.64 5.03 16.19
CA GLU A 110 7.35 6.43 16.46
C GLU A 110 6.20 6.55 17.48
N GLU A 111 6.30 7.49 18.43
CA GLU A 111 5.21 7.78 19.35
C GLU A 111 4.16 8.65 18.66
N SER A 112 2.96 8.12 18.46
CA SER A 112 1.84 8.92 17.99
C SER A 112 1.41 9.87 19.10
N GLY A 113 1.34 11.18 18.83
CA GLY A 113 0.78 12.21 19.72
C GLY A 113 -0.74 12.09 19.97
N LEU A 114 -1.31 10.89 19.83
CA LEU A 114 -2.73 10.61 20.02
C LEU A 114 -3.09 10.64 21.52
N LYS A 115 -4.14 11.40 21.86
CA LYS A 115 -4.72 11.45 23.22
C LYS A 115 -5.07 10.04 23.75
N SER A 116 -5.64 9.20 22.89
CA SER A 116 -6.03 7.82 23.23
C SER A 116 -5.19 6.79 22.48
N ALA A 117 -4.60 5.84 23.22
CA ALA A 117 -3.83 4.73 22.65
C ALA A 117 -4.70 3.86 21.73
N ARG A 118 -4.12 3.34 20.63
CA ARG A 118 -4.79 2.47 19.65
C ARG A 118 -4.59 1.00 20.01
N MET A 119 -5.41 0.10 19.47
CA MET A 119 -5.25 -1.34 19.73
C MET A 119 -4.10 -1.91 18.89
N CYS A 120 -3.32 -2.82 19.47
CA CYS A 120 -2.25 -3.52 18.76
C CYS A 120 -2.81 -4.33 17.58
N ARG A 121 -2.20 -4.22 16.40
CA ARG A 121 -2.69 -4.90 15.18
C ARG A 121 -2.33 -6.39 15.12
N ARG A 122 -1.45 -6.88 16.00
CA ARG A 122 -1.09 -8.31 16.06
C ARG A 122 -2.28 -9.15 16.55
N LYS A 123 -2.65 -10.20 15.81
CA LYS A 123 -3.82 -11.07 16.08
C LYS A 123 -3.90 -11.60 17.52
N GLU A 124 -2.77 -11.91 18.13
CA GLU A 124 -2.68 -12.48 19.49
C GLU A 124 -2.64 -11.42 20.60
N CYS A 125 -2.59 -10.13 20.26
CA CYS A 125 -2.38 -9.06 21.23
C CYS A 125 -3.59 -8.14 21.33
N LYS A 126 -4.22 -8.07 22.51
CA LYS A 126 -5.36 -7.17 22.80
C LYS A 126 -4.94 -5.86 23.50
N SER A 127 -3.65 -5.59 23.60
CA SER A 127 -3.13 -4.42 24.32
C SER A 127 -3.26 -3.13 23.50
N ARG A 128 -3.31 -1.99 24.19
CA ARG A 128 -3.32 -0.67 23.55
C ARG A 128 -1.90 -0.09 23.54
N THR A 129 -1.54 0.61 22.47
CA THR A 129 -0.22 1.17 22.23
C THR A 129 -0.34 2.55 21.57
N ARG A 130 0.64 3.42 21.84
CA ARG A 130 0.85 4.70 21.15
C ARG A 130 1.99 4.62 20.12
N THR A 131 2.66 3.47 20.04
CA THR A 131 3.77 3.29 19.11
C THR A 131 3.23 2.86 17.75
N ARG A 132 3.59 3.63 16.71
CA ARG A 132 3.27 3.39 15.30
C ARG A 132 4.56 3.01 14.56
N CYS A 133 4.46 2.09 13.61
CA CYS A 133 5.54 1.85 12.65
C CYS A 133 5.43 2.88 11.51
N THR A 134 6.51 3.61 11.22
CA THR A 134 6.54 4.65 10.18
C THR A 134 6.24 4.11 8.79
N LYS A 135 6.82 2.97 8.43
CA LYS A 135 6.69 2.36 7.09
C LYS A 135 5.39 1.60 6.85
N CYS A 136 4.94 0.86 7.86
CA CYS A 136 3.73 0.03 7.75
C CYS A 136 2.44 0.75 8.19
N ASP A 137 2.54 1.91 8.84
CA ASP A 137 1.40 2.62 9.43
C ASP A 137 0.51 1.70 10.31
N VAL A 138 1.15 0.92 11.16
CA VAL A 138 0.46 0.02 12.09
C VAL A 138 0.87 0.30 13.53
N TYR A 139 -0.10 0.19 14.43
CA TYR A 139 0.10 0.34 15.86
C TYR A 139 0.50 -1.00 16.48
N LEU A 140 1.70 -1.04 17.06
CA LEU A 140 2.29 -2.25 17.64
C LEU A 140 2.82 -1.95 19.05
N CYS A 141 2.80 -2.95 19.92
CA CYS A 141 3.36 -2.79 21.27
C CYS A 141 4.89 -2.77 21.20
N PHE A 142 5.47 -1.71 21.75
CA PHE A 142 6.91 -1.57 21.98
C PHE A 142 7.12 -1.22 23.46
N SER A 143 7.20 -2.23 24.30
CA SER A 143 7.35 -2.05 25.75
C SER A 143 8.14 -3.22 26.32
N LYS A 144 8.82 -3.02 27.46
CA LYS A 144 9.66 -4.05 28.12
C LYS A 144 8.95 -5.41 28.28
N LYS A 145 7.63 -5.40 28.52
CA LYS A 145 6.81 -6.62 28.71
C LYS A 145 6.33 -7.26 27.41
N LYS A 146 6.21 -6.51 26.30
CA LYS A 146 5.60 -6.95 25.05
C LYS A 146 6.27 -6.26 23.85
N ASN A 147 7.10 -7.00 23.12
CA ASN A 147 7.75 -6.57 21.89
C ASN A 147 7.00 -7.10 20.66
N CYS A 148 5.75 -6.66 20.48
CA CYS A 148 4.96 -7.05 19.30
C CYS A 148 5.50 -6.42 18.02
N PHE A 149 6.24 -5.30 18.12
CA PHE A 149 6.88 -4.63 17.00
C PHE A 149 7.83 -5.59 16.26
N THR A 150 8.84 -6.13 16.95
CA THR A 150 9.82 -7.05 16.36
C THR A 150 9.14 -8.28 15.78
N ILE A 151 8.25 -8.93 16.55
CA ILE A 151 7.56 -10.17 16.14
C ILE A 151 6.71 -9.97 14.88
N TYR A 152 6.16 -8.77 14.67
CA TYR A 152 5.35 -8.47 13.48
C TYR A 152 6.19 -8.31 12.20
N HIS A 153 7.43 -7.85 12.33
CA HIS A 153 8.34 -7.57 11.20
C HIS A 153 9.33 -8.71 10.92
N THR A 154 9.58 -9.59 11.89
CA THR A 154 10.43 -10.79 11.68
C THR A 154 9.58 -11.98 11.23
N LYS A 155 10.01 -12.65 10.16
CA LYS A 155 9.49 -13.97 9.78
C LYS A 155 10.07 -14.98 10.78
N LYS A 156 9.24 -15.81 11.40
CA LYS A 156 9.71 -17.08 11.99
C LYS A 156 9.79 -18.12 10.89
#